data_AF-A0A357G1D7-F1
#
_entry.id   AF-A0A357G1D7-F1
#
_cell.length_a   1.000
_cell.length_b   1.000
_cell.length_c   1.000
_cell.angle_alpha   90.00
_cell.angle_beta   90.00
_cell.angle_gamma   90.00
#
_symmetry.space_group_name_H-M   'P 1'
#
loop_
_entity.id
_entity.type
_entity.pdbx_description
1 polymer ?
#
loop_
_entity_poly.entity_id
_entity_poly.type
_entity_poly.pdbx_seq_one_letter_code
_entity_poly.pdbx_strand_id
1 'polypeptide(L)'
;SALFFTRLVSGAHLDGTGVEGVELTSRAMASAVSWFPYVLAFTVFLFAYSTLITWAYYGQKGLTYIFGEKPWLEMAYKIFFCGCVVIGTSANFDNIVSFTDAMILSLAFPNIVGLYMLAPEIKRDLKDYIAKLKKQR
;
A
#
# COMPACT_ATOMS: atom_id res chain seq x y z
N SER A 1 -0.68 -9.68 -4.78
CA SER A 1 -1.10 -11.08 -4.95
C SER A 1 -2.60 -11.30 -5.20
N ALA A 2 -3.52 -10.45 -4.71
CA ALA A 2 -4.95 -10.58 -5.03
C ALA A 2 -5.28 -10.27 -6.51
N LEU A 3 -4.55 -9.32 -7.11
CA LEU A 3 -4.72 -8.90 -8.51
C LEU A 3 -4.41 -10.00 -9.53
N PHE A 4 -3.52 -10.94 -9.18
CA PHE A 4 -3.13 -12.07 -10.03
C PHE A 4 -4.20 -13.17 -10.02
N PHE A 5 -4.86 -13.37 -8.87
CA PHE A 5 -5.90 -14.38 -8.71
C PHE A 5 -7.18 -14.00 -9.46
N THR A 6 -7.53 -12.71 -9.47
CA THR A 6 -8.65 -12.19 -10.27
C THR A 6 -8.41 -12.34 -11.78
N ARG A 7 -7.15 -12.16 -12.23
CA ARG A 7 -6.76 -12.31 -13.64
C ARG A 7 -6.84 -13.75 -14.13
N LEU A 8 -6.61 -14.73 -13.25
CA LEU A 8 -6.72 -16.16 -13.56
C LEU A 8 -8.16 -16.67 -13.55
N VAL A 9 -9.01 -16.17 -12.66
CA VAL A 9 -10.41 -16.62 -12.53
C VAL A 9 -11.31 -16.06 -13.63
N SER A 10 -11.05 -14.85 -14.15
CA SER A 10 -11.94 -14.21 -15.13
C SER A 10 -11.82 -14.73 -16.57
N GLY A 11 -10.91 -15.66 -16.88
CA GLY A 11 -10.84 -16.28 -18.21
C GLY A 11 -10.71 -15.30 -19.38
N ALA A 12 -10.09 -14.13 -19.16
CA ALA A 12 -9.95 -13.06 -20.15
C ALA A 12 -8.85 -13.39 -21.18
N HIS A 13 -9.07 -14.42 -21.96
CA HIS A 13 -8.29 -14.78 -23.13
C HIS A 13 -9.15 -14.74 -24.40
N LEU A 14 -10.05 -13.76 -24.58
CA LEU A 14 -10.79 -13.65 -25.85
C LEU A 14 -11.13 -12.25 -26.36
N ASP A 15 -10.74 -11.14 -25.70
CA ASP A 15 -10.87 -9.85 -26.37
C ASP A 15 -9.76 -8.88 -25.96
N GLY A 16 -9.06 -8.36 -26.97
CA GLY A 16 -8.00 -7.36 -26.87
C GLY A 16 -8.50 -5.98 -26.43
N THR A 17 -9.41 -5.93 -25.47
CA THR A 17 -9.82 -4.70 -24.80
C THR A 17 -9.16 -4.69 -23.43
N GLY A 18 -8.12 -3.85 -23.29
CA GLY A 18 -7.37 -3.62 -22.06
C GLY A 18 -8.22 -2.90 -21.00
N VAL A 19 -9.35 -3.49 -20.63
CA VAL A 19 -10.26 -2.94 -19.65
C VAL A 19 -9.74 -3.35 -18.28
N GLU A 20 -9.12 -2.40 -17.59
CA GLU A 20 -8.48 -2.59 -16.30
C GLU A 20 -9.53 -2.84 -15.19
N GLY A 21 -9.17 -3.61 -14.15
CA GLY A 21 -10.08 -4.33 -13.26
C GLY A 21 -11.22 -3.56 -12.59
N VAL A 22 -11.14 -2.23 -12.47
CA VAL A 22 -12.22 -1.38 -11.96
C VAL A 22 -13.35 -1.24 -12.99
N GLU A 23 -13.03 -1.10 -14.27
CA GLU A 23 -14.01 -0.97 -15.33
C GLU A 23 -14.70 -2.31 -15.66
N LEU A 24 -13.97 -3.42 -15.58
CA LEU A 24 -14.54 -4.78 -15.67
C LEU A 24 -15.59 -5.03 -14.56
N THR A 25 -15.28 -4.63 -13.32
CA THR A 25 -16.20 -4.78 -12.18
C THR A 25 -17.40 -3.84 -12.29
N SER A 26 -17.17 -2.60 -12.75
CA SER A 26 -18.22 -1.62 -13.04
C SER A 26 -19.20 -2.12 -14.11
N ARG A 27 -18.71 -2.64 -15.23
CA ARG A 27 -19.55 -3.21 -16.31
C ARG A 27 -20.29 -4.47 -15.86
N ALA A 28 -19.66 -5.34 -15.08
CA ALA A 28 -20.30 -6.52 -14.52
C ALA A 28 -21.44 -6.17 -13.53
N MET A 29 -21.25 -5.15 -12.67
CA MET A 29 -22.25 -4.74 -11.68
C MET A 29 -23.33 -3.79 -12.24
N ALA A 30 -23.05 -3.06 -13.32
CA ALA A 30 -24.06 -2.26 -14.03
C ALA A 30 -25.21 -3.13 -14.57
N SER A 31 -24.96 -4.42 -14.81
CA SER A 31 -25.99 -5.39 -15.21
C SER A 31 -26.97 -5.77 -14.08
N ALA A 32 -26.65 -5.48 -12.81
CA ALA A 32 -27.44 -5.89 -11.65
C ALA A 32 -28.34 -4.78 -11.09
N VAL A 33 -27.86 -3.53 -10.99
CA VAL A 33 -28.64 -2.35 -10.51
C VAL A 33 -28.03 -1.05 -11.05
N SER A 34 -28.80 -0.23 -11.77
CA SER A 34 -28.33 0.99 -12.46
C SER A 34 -27.86 2.15 -11.56
N TRP A 35 -28.28 2.21 -10.30
CA TRP A 35 -27.88 3.26 -9.34
C TRP A 35 -26.66 2.91 -8.48
N PHE A 36 -26.30 1.62 -8.41
CA PHE A 36 -25.21 1.11 -7.57
C PHE A 36 -23.80 1.65 -7.93
N PRO A 37 -23.47 1.91 -9.21
CA PRO A 37 -22.14 2.43 -9.59
C PRO A 37 -21.78 3.77 -8.94
N TYR A 38 -22.76 4.65 -8.71
CA TYR A 38 -22.53 5.96 -8.07
C TYR A 38 -22.16 5.83 -6.59
N VAL A 39 -22.86 4.96 -5.86
CA VAL A 39 -22.57 4.69 -4.45
C VAL A 39 -21.21 4.00 -4.32
N LEU A 40 -20.93 3.02 -5.17
CA LEU A 40 -19.64 2.33 -5.20
C LEU A 40 -18.48 3.30 -5.48
N ALA A 41 -18.62 4.19 -6.45
CA ALA A 41 -17.61 5.21 -6.74
C ALA A 41 -17.34 6.12 -5.53
N PHE A 42 -18.38 6.54 -4.81
CA PHE A 42 -18.23 7.34 -3.58
C PHE A 42 -17.52 6.57 -2.46
N THR A 43 -17.87 5.31 -2.24
CA THR A 43 -17.21 4.44 -1.25
C THR A 43 -15.74 4.21 -1.58
N VAL A 44 -15.43 3.90 -2.85
CA VAL A 44 -14.05 3.70 -3.30
C VAL A 44 -13.24 5.00 -3.19
N PHE A 45 -13.85 6.15 -3.50
CA PHE A 45 -13.22 7.45 -3.33
C PHE A 45 -12.87 7.73 -1.86
N LEU A 46 -13.82 7.51 -0.93
CA LEU A 46 -13.57 7.66 0.51
C LEU A 46 -12.47 6.71 1.01
N PHE A 47 -12.46 5.47 0.51
CA PHE A 47 -11.44 4.49 0.86
C PHE A 47 -10.05 4.89 0.36
N ALA A 48 -9.96 5.35 -0.90
CA ALA A 48 -8.72 5.86 -1.47
C ALA A 48 -8.22 7.10 -0.70
N TYR A 49 -9.12 8.02 -0.35
CA TYR A 49 -8.78 9.21 0.43
C TYR A 49 -8.27 8.87 1.83
N SER A 50 -8.92 7.95 2.54
CA SER A 50 -8.44 7.47 3.85
C SER A 50 -7.05 6.85 3.74
N THR A 51 -6.80 6.05 2.70
CA THR A 51 -5.50 5.43 2.46
C THR A 51 -4.44 6.49 2.21
N LEU A 52 -4.71 7.48 1.36
CA LEU A 52 -3.78 8.59 1.09
C LEU A 52 -3.40 9.35 2.36
N ILE A 53 -4.36 9.64 3.25
CA ILE A 53 -4.07 10.31 4.52
C ILE A 53 -3.16 9.45 5.40
N THR A 54 -3.43 8.15 5.52
CA THR A 54 -2.61 7.23 6.33
C THR A 54 -1.17 7.18 5.83
N TRP A 55 -0.97 7.03 4.52
CA TRP A 55 0.36 7.02 3.92
C TRP A 55 1.06 8.38 4.04
N ALA A 56 0.31 9.48 3.92
CA ALA A 56 0.83 10.83 4.14
C ALA A 56 1.32 11.01 5.60
N TYR A 57 0.52 10.53 6.56
CA TYR A 57 0.86 10.61 7.98
C TYR A 57 2.11 9.80 8.33
N TYR A 58 2.21 8.56 7.81
CA TYR A 58 3.41 7.74 8.01
C TYR A 58 4.65 8.35 7.37
N GLY A 59 4.52 8.95 6.18
CA GLY A 59 5.62 9.66 5.54
C GLY A 59 6.10 10.87 6.34
N GLN A 60 5.17 11.69 6.87
CA GLN A 60 5.53 12.84 7.69
C GLN A 60 6.23 12.40 8.98
N LYS A 61 5.67 11.42 9.69
CA LYS A 61 6.27 10.89 10.92
C LYS A 61 7.63 10.22 10.68
N GLY A 62 7.79 9.50 9.57
CA GLY A 62 9.06 8.90 9.16
C GLY A 62 10.13 9.95 8.90
N LEU A 63 9.80 11.04 8.19
CA LEU A 63 10.73 12.15 7.98
C LEU A 63 11.11 12.83 9.30
N THR A 64 10.12 13.14 10.15
CA THR A 64 10.34 13.77 11.47
C THR A 64 11.22 12.89 12.36
N TYR A 65 11.09 11.56 12.29
CA TYR A 65 11.93 10.64 13.07
C TYR A 65 13.40 10.66 12.63
N ILE A 66 13.67 10.74 11.31
CA ILE A 66 15.03 10.72 10.76
C ILE A 66 15.72 12.08 10.89
N PHE A 67 14.99 13.19 10.65
CA PHE A 67 15.57 14.54 10.59
C PHE A 67 15.29 15.43 11.80
N GLY A 68 14.47 14.97 12.76
CA GLY A 68 14.04 15.72 13.94
C GLY A 68 12.82 16.63 13.69
N GLU A 69 12.19 17.13 14.78
CA GLU A 69 11.08 18.08 14.72
C GLU A 69 11.56 19.47 14.28
N LYS A 70 11.66 19.69 12.96
CA LYS A 70 11.92 21.00 12.39
C LYS A 70 10.75 21.48 11.53
N PRO A 71 10.29 22.74 11.68
CA PRO A 71 9.15 23.28 10.92
C PRO A 71 9.41 23.36 9.40
N TRP A 72 10.68 23.47 8.99
CA TRP A 72 11.08 23.36 7.57
C TRP A 72 10.72 21.99 6.96
N LEU A 73 10.73 20.94 7.77
CA LEU A 73 10.51 19.57 7.33
C LEU A 73 9.03 19.31 7.00
N GLU A 74 8.11 19.91 7.76
CA GLU A 74 6.68 19.88 7.42
C GLU A 74 6.39 20.57 6.09
N MET A 75 7.07 21.69 5.82
CA MET A 75 6.92 22.42 4.57
C MET A 75 7.50 21.63 3.38
N ALA A 76 8.67 21.00 3.56
CA ALA A 76 9.23 20.08 2.57
C ALA A 76 8.31 18.88 2.30
N TYR A 77 7.67 18.33 3.34
CA TYR A 77 6.72 17.23 3.20
C TYR A 77 5.48 17.62 2.38
N LYS A 78 4.89 18.78 2.67
CA LYS A 78 3.74 19.31 1.92
C LYS A 78 4.08 19.56 0.44
N ILE A 79 5.27 20.10 0.15
CA ILE A 79 5.75 20.33 -1.21
C ILE A 79 5.98 19.01 -1.95
N PHE A 80 6.63 18.04 -1.29
CA PHE A 80 6.86 16.71 -1.86
C PHE A 80 5.54 15.98 -2.14
N PHE A 81 4.60 16.01 -1.19
CA PHE A 81 3.28 15.38 -1.35
C PHE A 81 2.50 16.00 -2.51
N CYS A 82 2.48 17.34 -2.60
CA CYS A 82 1.84 18.03 -3.72
C CYS A 82 2.50 17.66 -5.07
N GLY A 83 3.84 17.61 -5.11
CA GLY A 83 4.60 17.19 -6.29
C GLY A 83 4.30 15.75 -6.71
N CYS A 84 4.27 14.82 -5.76
CA CYS A 84 3.90 13.42 -6.01
C CYS A 84 2.47 13.28 -6.53
N VAL A 85 1.52 14.09 -6.04
CA VAL A 85 0.14 14.07 -6.56
C VAL A 85 0.09 14.56 -8.01
N VAL A 86 0.78 15.65 -8.34
CA VAL A 86 0.83 16.18 -9.72
C VAL A 86 1.52 15.21 -10.69
N ILE A 87 2.61 14.57 -10.25
CA ILE A 87 3.29 13.56 -11.06
C ILE A 87 2.43 12.30 -11.18
N GLY A 88 1.75 11.89 -10.11
CA GLY A 88 0.88 10.71 -10.08
C GLY A 88 -0.36 10.83 -10.97
N THR A 89 -0.87 12.05 -11.18
CA THR A 89 -1.96 12.28 -12.15
C THR A 89 -1.48 12.41 -13.59
N SER A 90 -0.19 12.70 -13.79
CA SER A 90 0.43 12.88 -15.11
C SER A 90 1.10 11.60 -15.65
N ALA A 91 1.51 10.69 -14.77
CA ALA A 91 2.17 9.44 -15.14
C ALA A 91 1.18 8.30 -15.44
N ASN A 92 1.59 7.38 -16.31
CA ASN A 92 0.80 6.18 -16.63
C ASN A 92 0.65 5.28 -15.40
N PHE A 93 -0.54 4.71 -15.21
CA PHE A 93 -0.87 3.85 -14.06
C PHE A 93 0.10 2.67 -13.91
N ASP A 94 0.41 1.96 -15.00
CA ASP A 94 1.40 0.87 -15.03
C ASP A 94 2.79 1.28 -14.52
N ASN A 95 3.24 2.49 -14.87
CA ASN A 95 4.55 2.99 -14.44
C ASN A 95 4.56 3.27 -12.93
N ILE A 96 3.46 3.83 -12.40
CA ILE A 96 3.32 4.13 -10.97
C ILE A 96 3.28 2.83 -10.16
N VAL A 97 2.53 1.83 -10.62
CA VAL A 97 2.45 0.52 -9.95
C VAL A 97 3.81 -0.18 -9.96
N SER A 98 4.49 -0.22 -11.10
CA SER A 98 5.82 -0.84 -11.21
C SER A 98 6.86 -0.13 -10.33
N PHE A 99 6.81 1.20 -10.26
CA PHE A 99 7.67 1.98 -9.39
C PHE A 99 7.39 1.72 -7.89
N THR A 100 6.11 1.63 -7.52
CA THR A 100 5.69 1.35 -6.13
C THR A 100 6.14 -0.04 -5.69
N ASP A 101 5.98 -1.05 -6.55
CA ASP A 101 6.46 -2.41 -6.27
C ASP A 101 7.98 -2.43 -6.08
N ALA A 102 8.75 -1.70 -6.91
CA ALA A 102 10.19 -1.60 -6.75
C ALA A 102 10.59 -0.94 -5.41
N MET A 103 9.88 0.11 -4.98
CA MET A 103 10.12 0.75 -3.68
C MET A 103 9.82 -0.20 -2.50
N ILE A 104 8.68 -0.91 -2.55
CA ILE A 104 8.29 -1.87 -1.51
C ILE A 104 9.31 -3.02 -1.43
N LEU A 105 9.75 -3.54 -2.57
CA LEU A 105 10.80 -4.57 -2.61
C LEU A 105 12.13 -4.06 -2.03
N SER A 106 12.51 -2.83 -2.34
CA SER A 106 13.71 -2.19 -1.79
C SER A 106 13.66 -2.03 -0.27
N LEU A 107 12.48 -1.78 0.31
CA LEU A 107 12.30 -1.75 1.78
C LEU A 107 12.20 -3.15 2.40
N ALA A 108 11.58 -4.10 1.69
CA ALA A 108 11.43 -5.47 2.16
C ALA A 108 12.77 -6.20 2.21
N PHE A 109 13.67 -5.96 1.26
CA PHE A 109 14.98 -6.60 1.19
C PHE A 109 15.83 -6.42 2.47
N PRO A 110 16.16 -5.19 2.92
CA PRO A 110 16.92 -4.98 4.15
C PRO A 110 16.17 -5.46 5.39
N ASN A 111 14.83 -5.39 5.41
CA ASN A 111 14.03 -5.88 6.52
C ASN A 111 14.13 -7.42 6.67
N ILE A 112 14.00 -8.15 5.56
CA ILE A 112 14.12 -9.61 5.54
C ILE A 112 15.54 -10.04 5.93
N VAL A 113 16.57 -9.34 5.44
CA VAL A 113 17.97 -9.62 5.82
C VAL A 113 18.20 -9.34 7.31
N GLY A 114 17.68 -8.23 7.83
CA GLY A 114 17.74 -7.90 9.25
C GLY A 114 17.01 -8.92 10.12
N LEU A 115 15.81 -9.34 9.73
CA LEU A 115 15.05 -10.36 10.43
C LEU A 115 15.76 -11.71 10.41
N TYR A 116 16.42 -12.06 9.30
CA TYR A 116 17.20 -13.30 9.20
C TYR A 116 18.41 -13.29 10.14
N MET A 117 19.11 -12.15 10.24
CA MET A 117 20.21 -11.96 11.21
C MET A 117 19.72 -11.94 12.67
N LEU A 118 18.58 -11.31 12.96
CA LEU A 118 18.02 -11.22 14.32
C LEU A 118 17.20 -12.45 14.73
N ALA A 119 16.80 -13.31 13.81
CA ALA A 119 16.05 -14.54 14.09
C ALA A 119 16.64 -15.42 15.22
N PRO A 120 17.98 -15.66 15.30
CA PRO A 120 18.56 -16.40 16.43
C PRO A 120 18.46 -15.64 17.76
N GLU A 121 18.54 -14.32 17.74
CA GLU A 121 18.51 -13.47 18.94
C GLU A 121 17.09 -13.32 19.49
N ILE A 122 16.11 -13.09 18.61
CA ILE A 122 14.67 -13.08 18.94
C ILE A 122 14.24 -14.44 19.51
N LYS A 123 14.76 -15.56 18.99
CA LYS A 123 14.48 -16.89 19.55
C LYS A 123 15.03 -17.05 20.97
N ARG A 124 16.18 -16.46 21.29
CA ARG A 124 16.72 -16.44 22.66
C ARG A 124 15.85 -15.60 23.59
N ASP A 125 15.54 -14.37 23.19
CA ASP A 125 14.72 -13.46 23.99
C ASP A 125 13.31 -14.00 24.22
N LEU A 126 12.70 -14.62 23.20
CA LEU A 126 11.40 -15.26 23.33
C LEU A 126 11.44 -16.43 24.32
N LYS A 127 12.50 -17.23 24.30
CA LYS A 127 12.68 -18.35 25.23
C LYS A 127 12.83 -17.86 26.67
N ASP A 128 13.58 -16.79 26.88
CA ASP A 128 13.76 -16.16 28.19
C ASP A 128 12.47 -15.49 28.69
N TYR A 129 11.70 -14.88 27.79
CA TYR A 129 10.40 -14.30 28.11
C TYR A 129 9.37 -15.36 28.51
N ILE A 130 9.29 -16.46 27.76
CA ILE A 130 8.41 -17.61 28.07
C ILE A 130 8.84 -18.26 29.40
N ALA A 131 10.14 -18.38 29.66
CA ALA A 131 10.66 -18.91 30.93
C ALA A 131 10.27 -18.01 32.12
N LYS A 132 10.33 -16.68 31.98
CA LYS A 132 9.86 -15.73 33.00
C LYS A 132 8.36 -15.83 33.24
N LEU A 133 7.55 -15.89 32.18
CA LEU A 133 6.10 -16.08 32.29
C LEU A 133 5.73 -17.39 33.00
N LYS A 134 6.46 -18.48 32.73
CA LYS A 134 6.23 -19.79 33.36
C LYS A 134 6.67 -19.85 34.83
N LYS A 135 7.56 -18.96 35.26
CA LYS A 135 8.02 -18.83 36.65
C LYS A 135 7.10 -17.96 37.53
N GLN A 136 6.27 -17.11 36.90
CA GLN A 136 5.28 -16.27 37.58
C GLN A 136 3.92 -16.96 37.79
N ARG A 137 3.73 -18.17 37.25
CA ARG A 137 2.53 -18.99 37.44
C ARG A 137 2.83 -20.16 38.37
#